data_AF-A0A7J7PQF2-F1
#
_entry.id   AF-A0A7J7PQF2-F1
#
_cell.length_a   1.000
_cell.length_b   1.000
_cell.length_c   1.000
_cell.angle_alpha   90.00
_cell.angle_beta   90.00
_cell.angle_gamma   90.00
#
_symmetry.space_group_name_H-M   'P 1'
#
loop_
_entity.id
_entity.type
_entity.pdbx_description
1 polymer ?
#
loop_
_entity_poly.entity_id
_entity_poly.type
_entity_poly.pdbx_seq_one_letter_code
_entity_poly.pdbx_strand_id
1 'polypeptide(L)'
;MHGTTAADGEAASPTDDAGDAGGGGGDWKTGRVTYYGAPGSVAAAYDPSRGEGSFGILAYGSCGYTNDGGALPFPRAQYAAASDGSPDYPGSCGRCYDIRCKTGQVLNNQGNPIQISNGFYEGDEFRPYLPAINPNVTDTKGREFPGNPAPNGTQVTRCYSGAPTIRVRIADSCPCTQVLKETAPGVAAGGETRTQTWCCATQGVRHFDVAYDAFEQLAHPVYGVAMVEYRTVDCDSGAPLAEGYIDRQADMGTIYSGGPRPGWSWFPYSSSDFNLIVSGAATPAGTPSTCLSISPGGGLGFKCRDCYKSGLQPFAGASAISFWIRSNTQSSDPFASSTPPGQAPDLKLILQKQETGNYCASEPSTNTTTPAATAAGGWYQYSVPTAAFNCGGGGITLSDVTQFEFQNTNERNADVCIGEIKIVR
;
A
#
# COMPACT_ATOMS: atom_id res chain seq x y z
N MET A 1 61.80 33.62 -20.47
CA MET A 1 61.38 32.50 -19.59
C MET A 1 60.03 32.88 -19.00
N HIS A 2 59.05 32.00 -19.20
CA HIS A 2 57.65 32.03 -18.74
C HIS A 2 56.85 33.32 -18.94
N GLY A 3 55.97 33.26 -19.95
CA GLY A 3 54.96 34.27 -20.23
C GLY A 3 53.67 34.06 -19.44
N THR A 4 52.78 35.05 -19.55
CA THR A 4 51.36 34.92 -19.26
C THR A 4 50.64 36.02 -20.04
N THR A 5 49.92 35.62 -21.07
CA THR A 5 48.94 36.45 -21.79
C THR A 5 47.58 36.28 -21.12
N ALA A 6 46.94 37.41 -20.86
CA ALA A 6 45.55 37.51 -20.43
C ALA A 6 44.60 37.09 -21.57
N ALA A 7 43.55 36.37 -21.23
CA ALA A 7 42.36 36.25 -22.06
C ALA A 7 41.12 36.15 -21.15
N ASP A 8 40.12 36.92 -21.54
CA ASP A 8 38.83 37.20 -20.94
C ASP A 8 38.04 35.95 -20.54
N GLY A 9 37.50 35.97 -19.31
CA GLY A 9 36.57 34.98 -18.79
C GLY A 9 35.13 35.41 -19.03
N GLU A 10 34.53 34.86 -20.08
CA GLU A 10 33.11 34.93 -20.37
C GLU A 10 32.36 33.98 -19.42
N ALA A 11 31.40 34.52 -18.67
CA ALA A 11 30.61 33.77 -17.70
C ALA A 11 29.63 32.82 -18.42
N ALA A 12 29.97 31.53 -18.45
CA ALA A 12 29.04 30.48 -18.83
C ALA A 12 28.14 30.15 -17.63
N SER A 13 26.83 30.37 -17.82
CA SER A 13 25.76 29.92 -16.94
C SER A 13 25.86 28.41 -16.67
N PRO A 14 25.70 27.94 -15.42
CA PRO A 14 25.59 26.52 -15.17
C PRO A 14 24.23 26.04 -15.72
N THR A 15 24.30 25.20 -16.74
CA THR A 15 23.20 24.34 -17.16
C THR A 15 22.87 23.38 -16.02
N ASP A 16 21.62 23.42 -15.55
CA ASP A 16 21.05 22.45 -14.61
C ASP A 16 20.99 21.07 -15.29
N ASP A 17 22.07 20.30 -15.16
CA ASP A 17 22.06 18.87 -15.44
C ASP A 17 21.35 18.15 -14.29
N ALA A 18 20.06 17.87 -14.52
CA ALA A 18 19.29 16.91 -13.76
C ALA A 18 19.84 15.50 -14.04
N GLY A 19 20.82 15.08 -13.25
CA GLY A 19 21.44 13.77 -13.41
C GLY A 19 22.32 13.38 -12.24
N ASP A 20 21.72 13.05 -11.09
CA ASP A 20 22.12 11.91 -10.26
C ASP A 20 21.08 11.67 -9.15
N ALA A 21 20.18 10.69 -9.35
CA ALA A 21 19.34 10.15 -8.28
C ALA A 21 20.10 9.04 -7.53
N GLY A 22 21.35 9.31 -7.13
CA GLY A 22 22.14 8.53 -6.18
C GLY A 22 21.93 8.96 -4.72
N GLY A 23 20.75 9.47 -4.37
CA GLY A 23 20.43 9.94 -3.03
C GLY A 23 20.20 8.80 -2.04
N GLY A 24 21.20 8.52 -1.20
CA GLY A 24 21.20 7.69 0.02
C GLY A 24 19.88 7.01 0.41
N GLY A 25 19.52 5.92 -0.27
CA GLY A 25 18.46 5.03 0.17
C GLY A 25 19.02 4.04 1.19
N GLY A 26 18.57 4.11 2.46
CA GLY A 26 18.82 3.04 3.43
C GLY A 26 19.18 3.43 4.85
N ASP A 27 19.26 4.71 5.17
CA ASP A 27 19.49 5.14 6.54
C ASP A 27 18.28 4.85 7.43
N TRP A 28 18.57 4.38 8.63
CA TRP A 28 17.57 4.16 9.67
C TRP A 28 17.08 5.52 10.19
N LYS A 29 15.77 5.75 10.06
CA LYS A 29 15.09 6.95 10.53
C LYS A 29 14.30 6.65 11.79
N THR A 30 14.18 7.64 12.67
CA THR A 30 13.34 7.50 13.86
C THR A 30 11.86 7.56 13.45
N GLY A 31 11.08 6.60 13.92
CA GLY A 31 9.63 6.56 13.76
C GLY A 31 8.97 6.03 15.02
N ARG A 32 7.66 5.86 14.95
CA ARG A 32 6.87 5.20 15.99
C ARG A 32 5.80 4.31 15.37
N VAL A 33 5.36 3.33 16.12
CA VAL A 33 4.29 2.43 15.72
C VAL A 33 3.21 2.34 16.78
N THR A 34 1.96 2.26 16.35
CA THR A 34 0.84 1.68 17.13
C THR A 34 0.51 0.31 16.52
N TYR A 35 -0.56 -0.33 16.97
CA TYR A 35 -1.06 -1.52 16.29
C TYR A 35 -2.55 -1.53 16.00
N TYR A 36 -2.90 -2.27 14.95
CA TYR A 36 -4.25 -2.66 14.58
C TYR A 36 -4.42 -4.17 14.38
N GLY A 37 -5.67 -4.66 14.34
CA GLY A 37 -5.96 -6.08 14.14
C GLY A 37 -5.65 -6.97 15.35
N ALA A 38 -5.73 -6.43 16.57
CA ALA A 38 -5.53 -7.20 17.79
C ALA A 38 -6.56 -8.35 17.93
N PRO A 39 -6.17 -9.48 18.56
CA PRO A 39 -7.09 -10.59 18.80
C PRO A 39 -8.20 -10.16 19.76
N GLY A 40 -9.35 -10.84 19.68
CA GLY A 40 -10.53 -10.52 20.50
C GLY A 40 -10.27 -10.51 22.01
N SER A 41 -9.36 -11.35 22.51
CA SER A 41 -8.97 -11.39 23.93
C SER A 41 -8.29 -10.09 24.39
N VAL A 42 -7.41 -9.52 23.56
CA VAL A 42 -6.74 -8.25 23.84
C VAL A 42 -7.73 -7.10 23.70
N ALA A 43 -8.59 -7.15 22.67
CA ALA A 43 -9.58 -6.10 22.45
C ALA A 43 -10.56 -5.96 23.63
N ALA A 44 -11.13 -7.08 24.06
CA ALA A 44 -12.09 -7.12 25.17
C ALA A 44 -11.48 -6.68 26.51
N ALA A 45 -10.16 -6.81 26.69
CA ALA A 45 -9.48 -6.41 27.92
C ALA A 45 -9.38 -4.88 28.10
N TYR A 46 -9.51 -4.12 27.01
CA TYR A 46 -9.45 -2.65 27.03
C TYR A 46 -10.79 -1.99 26.74
N ASP A 47 -11.63 -2.65 25.95
CA ASP A 47 -13.01 -2.22 25.75
C ASP A 47 -13.89 -3.48 25.61
N PRO A 48 -14.63 -3.88 26.67
CA PRO A 48 -15.48 -5.07 26.64
C PRO A 48 -16.65 -4.96 25.65
N SER A 49 -16.99 -3.75 25.20
CA SER A 49 -18.03 -3.54 24.18
C SER A 49 -17.52 -3.79 22.76
N ARG A 50 -16.22 -4.04 22.62
CA ARG A 50 -15.49 -4.15 21.36
C ARG A 50 -15.03 -5.59 21.10
N GLY A 51 -15.42 -6.15 19.96
CA GLY A 51 -15.05 -7.50 19.50
C GLY A 51 -13.73 -7.55 18.70
N GLU A 52 -13.45 -8.69 18.07
CA GLU A 52 -12.35 -8.82 17.11
C GLU A 52 -12.47 -7.77 15.99
N GLY A 53 -11.38 -7.09 15.62
CA GLY A 53 -11.39 -6.01 14.63
C GLY A 53 -11.61 -4.60 15.19
N SER A 54 -11.79 -4.46 16.50
CA SER A 54 -12.02 -3.17 17.18
C SER A 54 -10.83 -2.21 17.21
N PHE A 55 -9.64 -2.74 16.91
CA PHE A 55 -8.44 -1.94 16.65
C PHE A 55 -8.22 -1.71 15.15
N GLY A 56 -9.14 -2.14 14.27
CA GLY A 56 -8.99 -2.18 12.82
C GLY A 56 -8.99 -3.61 12.28
N ILE A 57 -9.38 -3.78 11.02
CA ILE A 57 -9.51 -5.09 10.36
C ILE A 57 -8.51 -5.15 9.20
N LEU A 58 -7.51 -6.03 9.30
CA LEU A 58 -6.44 -6.15 8.30
C LEU A 58 -7.00 -6.37 6.87
N ALA A 59 -8.06 -7.16 6.76
CA ALA A 59 -8.70 -7.52 5.50
C ALA A 59 -9.44 -6.36 4.81
N TYR A 60 -9.69 -5.23 5.50
CA TYR A 60 -10.37 -4.07 4.92
C TYR A 60 -9.42 -2.90 4.67
N GLY A 61 -8.12 -3.18 4.61
CA GLY A 61 -7.11 -2.18 4.34
C GLY A 61 -7.34 -1.48 2.99
N SER A 62 -7.11 -0.17 2.97
CA SER A 62 -7.36 0.70 1.83
C SER A 62 -6.40 0.48 0.64
N CYS A 63 -5.48 -0.48 0.68
CA CYS A 63 -4.75 -0.94 -0.52
C CYS A 63 -5.38 -2.20 -1.16
N GLY A 64 -6.39 -2.78 -0.52
CA GLY A 64 -7.22 -3.87 -1.05
C GLY A 64 -6.57 -5.26 -1.04
N TYR A 65 -5.45 -5.47 -0.32
CA TYR A 65 -4.72 -6.74 -0.30
C TYR A 65 -5.42 -7.84 0.51
N THR A 66 -6.51 -8.37 -0.06
CA THR A 66 -7.43 -9.32 0.57
C THR A 66 -8.02 -10.22 -0.51
N ASN A 67 -8.07 -11.53 -0.25
CA ASN A 67 -8.74 -12.50 -1.11
C ASN A 67 -10.23 -12.59 -0.78
N ASP A 68 -10.98 -13.28 -1.64
CA ASP A 68 -12.39 -13.54 -1.39
C ASP A 68 -12.57 -14.27 -0.03
N GLY A 69 -13.66 -13.94 0.67
CA GLY A 69 -13.88 -14.41 2.04
C GLY A 69 -13.01 -13.74 3.12
N GLY A 70 -12.18 -12.74 2.78
CA GLY A 70 -11.42 -11.96 3.76
C GLY A 70 -10.04 -12.52 4.12
N ALA A 71 -9.58 -13.56 3.42
CA ALA A 71 -8.27 -14.16 3.67
C ALA A 71 -7.13 -13.20 3.26
N LEU A 72 -6.06 -13.15 4.06
CA LEU A 72 -4.92 -12.30 3.78
C LEU A 72 -3.91 -13.01 2.85
N PRO A 73 -3.52 -12.40 1.71
CA PRO A 73 -2.50 -12.94 0.81
C PRO A 73 -1.07 -12.90 1.37
N PHE A 74 -0.83 -12.13 2.44
CA PHE A 74 0.47 -12.07 3.13
C PHE A 74 0.32 -12.46 4.60
N PRO A 75 1.41 -12.86 5.29
CA PRO A 75 1.39 -13.08 6.73
C PRO A 75 0.91 -11.83 7.50
N ARG A 76 0.08 -12.01 8.53
CA ARG A 76 -0.50 -10.92 9.34
C ARG A 76 0.56 -9.92 9.82
N ALA A 77 1.69 -10.42 10.33
CA ALA A 77 2.80 -9.60 10.82
C ALA A 77 3.48 -8.72 9.76
N GLN A 78 3.15 -8.89 8.47
CA GLN A 78 3.68 -8.06 7.39
C GLN A 78 2.74 -6.93 6.99
N TYR A 79 1.62 -6.71 7.69
CA TYR A 79 0.70 -5.61 7.37
C TYR A 79 1.04 -4.36 8.18
N ALA A 80 0.97 -3.20 7.53
CA ALA A 80 0.99 -1.90 8.18
C ALA A 80 0.12 -0.89 7.43
N ALA A 81 -0.31 0.14 8.15
CA ALA A 81 -0.97 1.32 7.61
C ALA A 81 0.00 2.51 7.62
N ALA A 82 0.07 3.24 6.50
CA ALA A 82 0.85 4.46 6.41
C ALA A 82 0.02 5.68 6.85
N SER A 83 0.61 6.56 7.66
CA SER A 83 0.06 7.88 7.99
C SER A 83 -0.14 8.73 6.74
N ASP A 84 -1.36 9.24 6.52
CA ASP A 84 -1.68 10.12 5.38
C ASP A 84 -1.15 11.55 5.53
N GLY A 85 -0.84 11.97 6.76
CA GLY A 85 -0.10 13.19 7.03
C GLY A 85 1.37 13.13 6.62
N SER A 86 1.92 11.94 6.36
CA SER A 86 3.32 11.77 6.05
C SER A 86 3.64 12.13 4.57
N PRO A 87 4.74 12.85 4.29
CA PRO A 87 5.15 13.16 2.92
C PRO A 87 5.40 11.93 2.02
N ASP A 88 5.60 10.75 2.61
CA ASP A 88 5.85 9.47 1.92
C ASP A 88 4.56 8.65 1.79
N TYR A 89 3.40 9.27 2.00
CA TYR A 89 2.11 8.62 1.83
C TYR A 89 1.69 8.45 0.35
N PRO A 90 1.90 9.44 -0.55
CA PRO A 90 1.62 9.24 -1.97
C PRO A 90 2.37 8.03 -2.52
N GLY A 91 1.68 7.13 -3.21
CA GLY A 91 2.20 5.86 -3.74
C GLY A 91 2.61 4.83 -2.68
N SER A 92 2.16 4.97 -1.44
CA SER A 92 2.65 4.12 -0.33
C SER A 92 2.20 2.66 -0.41
N CYS A 93 1.05 2.36 -1.01
CA CYS A 93 0.55 0.99 -1.13
C CYS A 93 1.61 0.05 -1.72
N GLY A 94 1.85 -1.06 -1.05
CA GLY A 94 2.75 -2.10 -1.52
C GLY A 94 4.23 -1.82 -1.26
N ARG A 95 4.61 -0.61 -0.80
CA ARG A 95 5.97 -0.35 -0.29
C ARG A 95 6.23 -1.19 0.95
N CYS A 96 7.49 -1.59 1.13
CA CYS A 96 7.93 -2.28 2.33
C CYS A 96 8.92 -1.45 3.15
N TYR A 97 8.90 -1.70 4.45
CA TYR A 97 9.79 -1.09 5.42
C TYR A 97 10.37 -2.17 6.32
N ASP A 98 11.68 -2.12 6.53
CA ASP A 98 12.29 -2.78 7.67
C ASP A 98 12.05 -1.88 8.89
N ILE A 99 11.55 -2.46 9.98
CA ILE A 99 11.28 -1.76 11.25
C ILE A 99 11.97 -2.52 12.37
N ARG A 100 12.71 -1.81 13.23
CA ARG A 100 13.30 -2.37 14.44
C ARG A 100 12.94 -1.55 15.66
N CYS A 101 12.75 -2.22 16.78
CA CYS A 101 12.37 -1.55 18.01
C CYS A 101 13.50 -0.65 18.54
N LYS A 102 13.13 0.53 19.07
CA LYS A 102 14.06 1.46 19.72
C LYS A 102 13.58 1.72 21.16
N THR A 103 14.31 1.18 22.14
CA THR A 103 14.02 1.46 23.55
C THR A 103 14.22 2.95 23.82
N GLY A 104 13.23 3.60 24.44
CA GLY A 104 13.32 5.03 24.74
C GLY A 104 11.97 5.71 24.91
N GLN A 105 12.01 7.03 25.10
CA GLN A 105 10.81 7.85 25.23
C GLN A 105 10.04 7.89 23.91
N VAL A 106 8.73 7.68 23.99
CA VAL A 106 7.82 7.88 22.86
C VAL A 106 7.65 9.36 22.59
N LEU A 107 7.76 9.72 21.31
CA LEU A 107 7.72 11.11 20.85
C LEU A 107 6.38 11.44 20.18
N ASN A 108 5.89 12.66 20.42
CA ASN A 108 4.73 13.22 19.75
C ASN A 108 5.09 13.73 18.34
N ASN A 109 4.13 14.37 17.66
CA ASN A 109 4.33 14.88 16.29
C ASN A 109 5.38 16.00 16.19
N GLN A 110 5.69 16.67 17.29
CA GLN A 110 6.68 17.74 17.35
C GLN A 110 8.07 17.21 17.75
N GLY A 111 8.22 15.89 17.96
CA GLY A 111 9.47 15.28 18.40
C GLY A 111 9.75 15.43 19.90
N ASN A 112 8.77 15.90 20.69
CA ASN A 112 8.90 16.01 22.14
C ASN A 112 8.42 14.73 22.82
N PRO A 113 8.95 14.37 24.01
CA PRO A 113 8.44 13.25 24.79
C PRO A 113 6.93 13.40 25.04
N ILE A 114 6.18 12.36 24.71
CA ILE A 114 4.73 12.38 24.85
C ILE A 114 4.34 12.36 26.33
N GLN A 115 3.44 13.26 26.70
CA GLN A 115 2.93 13.37 28.06
C GLN A 115 1.72 12.46 28.25
N ILE A 116 1.57 11.91 29.44
CA ILE A 116 0.43 11.13 29.90
C ILE A 116 -0.26 12.00 30.95
N SER A 117 -1.50 12.37 30.69
CA SER A 117 -2.33 13.18 31.59
C SER A 117 -3.67 12.49 31.77
N ASN A 118 -4.07 12.27 33.03
CA ASN A 118 -5.34 11.64 33.40
C ASN A 118 -5.64 10.30 32.69
N GLY A 119 -4.62 9.50 32.39
CA GLY A 119 -4.78 8.21 31.70
C GLY A 119 -4.81 8.30 30.17
N PHE A 120 -4.48 9.46 29.60
CA PHE A 120 -4.51 9.71 28.15
C PHE A 120 -3.22 10.36 27.65
N TYR A 121 -2.88 10.10 26.39
CA TYR A 121 -1.76 10.78 25.73
C TYR A 121 -2.11 12.23 25.43
N GLU A 122 -1.35 13.17 26.00
CA GLU A 122 -1.54 14.62 25.85
C GLU A 122 -2.94 15.10 26.27
N GLY A 123 -3.63 14.34 27.12
CA GLY A 123 -5.00 14.62 27.54
C GLY A 123 -6.08 14.34 26.49
N ASP A 124 -5.73 13.70 25.37
CA ASP A 124 -6.65 13.33 24.30
C ASP A 124 -7.43 12.05 24.67
N GLU A 125 -8.71 12.20 24.97
CA GLU A 125 -9.58 11.09 25.40
C GLU A 125 -9.69 9.95 24.39
N PHE A 126 -9.38 10.20 23.12
CA PHE A 126 -9.38 9.19 22.05
C PHE A 126 -8.04 8.46 21.90
N ARG A 127 -7.01 8.85 22.66
CA ARG A 127 -5.70 8.19 22.74
C ARG A 127 -5.42 7.69 24.16
N PRO A 128 -6.12 6.63 24.61
CA PRO A 128 -5.93 6.10 25.95
C PRO A 128 -4.51 5.55 26.14
N TYR A 129 -3.95 5.81 27.31
CA TYR A 129 -2.77 5.12 27.80
C TYR A 129 -3.21 3.75 28.34
N LEU A 130 -3.08 2.70 27.54
CA LEU A 130 -3.60 1.36 27.83
C LEU A 130 -3.27 0.83 29.26
N PRO A 131 -2.07 1.06 29.83
CA PRO A 131 -1.77 0.63 31.19
C PRO A 131 -2.63 1.31 32.28
N ALA A 132 -3.23 2.48 32.02
CA ALA A 132 -4.20 3.10 32.94
C ALA A 132 -5.58 2.42 32.90
N ILE A 133 -5.89 1.67 31.83
CA ILE A 133 -7.13 0.89 31.72
C ILE A 133 -6.91 -0.49 32.34
N ASN A 134 -5.93 -1.24 31.82
CA ASN A 134 -5.62 -2.59 32.30
C ASN A 134 -4.14 -2.93 32.04
N PRO A 135 -3.28 -2.88 33.07
CA PRO A 135 -1.86 -3.20 32.92
C PRO A 135 -1.58 -4.72 32.98
N ASN A 136 -2.56 -5.54 33.35
CA ASN A 136 -2.39 -6.98 33.60
C ASN A 136 -2.69 -7.85 32.37
N VAL A 137 -2.89 -7.24 31.20
CA VAL A 137 -3.13 -7.97 29.95
C VAL A 137 -1.83 -8.67 29.54
N THR A 138 -1.88 -9.98 29.36
CA THR A 138 -0.79 -10.74 28.77
C THR A 138 -0.88 -10.67 27.26
N ASP A 139 0.28 -10.74 26.60
CA ASP A 139 0.31 -10.91 25.15
C ASP A 139 -0.05 -12.35 24.73
N THR A 140 -0.09 -12.62 23.42
CA THR A 140 -0.48 -13.95 22.89
C THR A 140 0.53 -15.05 23.20
N LYS A 141 1.71 -14.69 23.74
CA LYS A 141 2.75 -15.61 24.21
C LYS A 141 2.74 -15.75 25.73
N GLY A 142 1.76 -15.16 26.42
CA GLY A 142 1.61 -15.22 27.86
C GLY A 142 2.64 -14.38 28.62
N ARG A 143 3.31 -13.44 27.97
CA ARG A 143 4.27 -12.54 28.64
C ARG A 143 3.51 -11.46 29.40
N GLU A 144 4.03 -11.07 30.55
CA GLU A 144 3.49 -9.97 31.36
C GLU A 144 4.05 -8.62 30.89
N PHE A 145 3.26 -7.56 31.11
CA PHE A 145 3.70 -6.21 30.82
C PHE A 145 4.85 -5.79 31.75
N PRO A 146 6.02 -5.39 31.21
CA PRO A 146 7.18 -5.04 32.04
C PRO A 146 7.06 -3.67 32.74
N GLY A 147 5.92 -2.99 32.63
CA GLY A 147 5.70 -1.66 33.17
C GLY A 147 6.22 -0.52 32.27
N ASN A 148 5.78 0.69 32.57
CA ASN A 148 6.35 1.92 32.01
C ASN A 148 7.39 2.47 33.00
N PRO A 149 8.69 2.49 32.65
CA PRO A 149 9.75 2.87 33.57
C PRO A 149 9.91 4.39 33.75
N ALA A 150 9.05 5.21 33.12
CA ALA A 150 9.19 6.67 33.13
C ALA A 150 8.68 7.30 34.45
N PRO A 151 9.48 8.13 35.16
CA PRO A 151 9.09 8.71 36.44
C PRO A 151 8.16 9.93 36.35
N ASN A 152 7.99 10.55 35.18
CA ASN A 152 7.36 11.88 35.04
C ASN A 152 6.12 11.88 34.13
N GLY A 153 5.31 10.82 34.16
CA GLY A 153 4.10 10.77 33.34
C GLY A 153 4.38 10.86 31.84
N THR A 154 5.51 10.30 31.38
CA THR A 154 5.80 10.12 29.95
C THR A 154 5.77 8.64 29.61
N GLN A 155 5.75 8.28 28.33
CA GLN A 155 5.79 6.89 27.91
C GLN A 155 7.21 6.49 27.49
N VAL A 156 7.76 5.43 28.10
CA VAL A 156 9.00 4.78 27.65
C VAL A 156 8.71 3.35 27.23
N THR A 157 9.05 3.04 25.98
CA THR A 157 8.94 1.68 25.45
C THR A 157 10.23 0.93 25.75
N ARG A 158 10.10 -0.28 26.32
CA ARG A 158 11.18 -1.25 26.41
C ARG A 158 10.97 -2.34 25.36
N CYS A 159 11.94 -2.47 24.45
CA CYS A 159 11.96 -3.54 23.47
C CYS A 159 12.22 -4.88 24.14
N TYR A 160 11.78 -5.96 23.51
CA TYR A 160 12.23 -7.29 23.90
C TYR A 160 13.74 -7.43 23.66
N SER A 161 14.41 -8.20 24.53
CA SER A 161 15.81 -8.56 24.33
C SER A 161 15.94 -9.37 23.04
N GLY A 162 16.80 -8.92 22.13
CA GLY A 162 16.95 -9.54 20.80
C GLY A 162 15.75 -9.37 19.88
N ALA A 163 14.91 -8.33 20.09
CA ALA A 163 13.80 -8.02 19.19
C ALA A 163 14.28 -7.98 17.72
N PRO A 164 13.57 -8.65 16.80
CA PRO A 164 14.01 -8.73 15.42
C PRO A 164 13.83 -7.38 14.69
N THR A 165 14.45 -7.28 13.53
CA THR A 165 13.94 -6.38 12.49
C THR A 165 12.78 -7.08 11.79
N ILE A 166 11.60 -6.48 11.84
CA ILE A 166 10.42 -6.95 11.10
C ILE A 166 10.36 -6.27 9.75
N ARG A 167 9.77 -6.94 8.75
CA ARG A 167 9.44 -6.34 7.47
C ARG A 167 7.94 -6.22 7.34
N VAL A 168 7.47 -5.00 7.10
CA VAL A 168 6.05 -4.70 6.88
C VAL A 168 5.84 -4.15 5.49
N ARG A 169 4.64 -4.35 4.96
CA ARG A 169 4.12 -3.84 3.70
C ARG A 169 2.95 -2.91 4.02
N ILE A 170 2.92 -1.76 3.36
CA ILE A 170 1.77 -0.86 3.48
C ILE A 170 0.59 -1.46 2.73
N ALA A 171 -0.42 -1.86 3.49
CA ALA A 171 -1.66 -2.46 3.01
C ALA A 171 -2.90 -1.61 3.36
N ASP A 172 -2.70 -0.56 4.15
CA ASP A 172 -3.75 0.35 4.59
C ASP A 172 -3.23 1.78 4.79
N SER A 173 -4.12 2.66 5.20
CA SER A 173 -3.85 4.04 5.57
C SER A 173 -4.31 4.30 7.00
N CYS A 174 -3.50 5.06 7.72
CA CYS A 174 -3.81 5.68 8.99
C CYS A 174 -4.22 7.12 8.66
N PRO A 175 -5.53 7.44 8.61
CA PRO A 175 -5.95 8.77 8.22
C PRO A 175 -5.89 9.75 9.39
N CYS A 176 -5.24 10.89 9.20
CA CYS A 176 -5.19 12.01 10.14
C CYS A 176 -6.60 12.53 10.46
N THR A 177 -7.48 12.55 9.46
CA THR A 177 -8.91 12.84 9.64
C THR A 177 -9.71 11.57 9.46
N GLN A 178 -10.24 11.02 10.56
CA GLN A 178 -11.07 9.83 10.55
C GLN A 178 -12.55 10.22 10.49
N VAL A 179 -13.21 9.86 9.40
CA VAL A 179 -14.65 10.03 9.24
C VAL A 179 -15.35 8.75 9.67
N LEU A 180 -16.11 8.82 10.75
CA LEU A 180 -16.84 7.72 11.34
C LEU A 180 -18.33 7.85 11.04
N LYS A 181 -18.91 6.77 10.53
CA LYS A 181 -20.37 6.68 10.30
C LYS A 181 -21.09 6.55 11.63
N GLU A 182 -22.33 7.02 11.70
CA GLU A 182 -23.18 6.91 12.90
C GLU A 182 -23.41 5.47 13.38
N THR A 183 -23.20 4.47 12.51
CA THR A 183 -23.29 3.05 12.86
C THR A 183 -22.02 2.50 13.49
N ALA A 184 -20.94 3.28 13.58
CA ALA A 184 -19.70 2.84 14.20
C ALA A 184 -19.83 2.79 15.73
N PRO A 185 -19.22 1.80 16.41
CA PRO A 185 -19.27 1.71 17.87
C PRO A 185 -18.75 2.98 18.56
N GLY A 186 -19.52 3.51 19.50
CA GLY A 186 -19.12 4.70 20.28
C GLY A 186 -19.12 6.02 19.49
N VAL A 187 -19.93 6.11 18.44
CA VAL A 187 -20.10 7.31 17.60
C VAL A 187 -21.52 7.85 17.76
N ALA A 188 -21.64 9.18 17.84
CA ALA A 188 -22.93 9.84 17.98
C ALA A 188 -23.79 9.74 16.71
N ALA A 189 -25.11 9.92 16.88
CA ALA A 189 -26.04 10.02 15.76
C ALA A 189 -25.64 11.17 14.81
N GLY A 190 -25.66 10.94 13.50
CA GLY A 190 -25.13 11.88 12.51
C GLY A 190 -23.65 11.69 12.14
N GLY A 191 -22.96 10.76 12.80
CA GLY A 191 -21.55 10.46 12.54
C GLY A 191 -20.60 11.45 13.21
N GLU A 192 -19.31 11.18 13.09
CA GLU A 192 -18.28 12.00 13.75
C GLU A 192 -17.03 12.09 12.89
N THR A 193 -16.33 13.20 12.97
CA THR A 193 -14.99 13.35 12.39
C THR A 193 -13.98 13.55 13.52
N ARG A 194 -13.01 12.65 13.62
CA ARG A 194 -11.96 12.69 14.64
C ARG A 194 -10.61 12.98 14.02
N THR A 195 -9.74 13.63 14.79
CA THR A 195 -8.33 13.76 14.43
C THR A 195 -7.56 12.59 15.03
N GLN A 196 -6.98 11.74 14.19
CA GLN A 196 -6.05 10.71 14.67
C GLN A 196 -4.65 11.30 14.74
N THR A 197 -4.34 11.93 15.87
CA THR A 197 -3.10 12.67 16.06
C THR A 197 -1.85 11.85 15.72
N TRP A 198 -1.85 10.54 15.99
CA TRP A 198 -0.76 9.65 15.59
C TRP A 198 -0.52 9.61 14.07
N CYS A 199 -1.59 9.66 13.28
CA CYS A 199 -1.56 9.67 11.82
C CYS A 199 -1.28 11.06 11.22
N CYS A 200 -1.26 12.13 12.01
CA CYS A 200 -1.12 13.51 11.53
C CYS A 200 0.32 14.02 11.45
N ALA A 201 1.33 13.15 11.58
CA ALA A 201 2.72 13.58 11.59
C ALA A 201 3.18 14.03 10.20
N THR A 202 3.37 15.34 10.03
CA THR A 202 3.89 15.93 8.78
C THR A 202 5.42 16.09 8.80
N GLN A 203 6.03 16.25 9.98
CA GLN A 203 7.48 16.39 10.19
C GLN A 203 7.90 15.81 11.56
N GLY A 204 9.14 15.34 11.72
CA GLY A 204 9.72 14.96 13.02
C GLY A 204 9.76 13.45 13.32
N VAL A 205 8.62 12.77 13.36
CA VAL A 205 8.53 11.32 13.69
C VAL A 205 7.46 10.67 12.82
N ARG A 206 7.88 9.83 11.86
CA ARG A 206 6.92 9.07 11.04
C ARG A 206 6.17 8.05 11.88
N HIS A 207 4.93 7.79 11.48
CA HIS A 207 4.05 6.86 12.15
C HIS A 207 3.56 5.76 11.20
N PHE A 208 3.59 4.53 11.69
CA PHE A 208 2.94 3.38 11.07
C PHE A 208 1.99 2.75 12.08
N ASP A 209 0.81 2.36 11.63
CA ASP A 209 -0.02 1.45 12.42
C ASP A 209 0.28 0.02 11.95
N VAL A 210 1.07 -0.75 12.70
CA VAL A 210 1.47 -2.10 12.25
C VAL A 210 0.47 -3.15 12.72
N ALA A 211 0.39 -4.30 12.08
CA ALA A 211 -0.44 -5.38 12.62
C ALA A 211 0.01 -5.74 14.06
N TYR A 212 -0.94 -6.10 14.92
CA TYR A 212 -0.67 -6.56 16.29
C TYR A 212 0.42 -7.64 16.32
N ASP A 213 0.33 -8.62 15.41
CA ASP A 213 1.29 -9.70 15.24
C ASP A 213 2.72 -9.22 14.95
N ALA A 214 2.86 -8.03 14.36
CA ALA A 214 4.14 -7.38 14.09
C ALA A 214 4.64 -6.61 15.32
N PHE A 215 3.75 -5.83 15.96
CA PHE A 215 4.07 -5.06 17.17
C PHE A 215 4.56 -5.97 18.30
N GLU A 216 3.90 -7.11 18.51
CA GLU A 216 4.20 -8.05 19.59
C GLU A 216 5.58 -8.73 19.44
N GLN A 217 6.20 -8.66 18.25
CA GLN A 217 7.58 -9.09 18.05
C GLN A 217 8.58 -8.06 18.57
N LEU A 218 8.20 -6.78 18.59
CA LEU A 218 9.05 -5.64 18.94
C LEU A 218 9.00 -5.33 20.45
N ALA A 219 7.79 -5.20 21.00
CA ALA A 219 7.56 -4.79 22.39
C ALA A 219 6.22 -5.34 22.91
N HIS A 220 5.97 -5.19 24.21
CA HIS A 220 4.73 -5.64 24.82
C HIS A 220 3.52 -4.80 24.34
N PRO A 221 2.44 -5.40 23.81
CA PRO A 221 1.29 -4.67 23.25
C PRO A 221 0.58 -3.72 24.23
N VAL A 222 0.61 -4.00 25.54
CA VAL A 222 0.12 -3.08 26.58
C VAL A 222 0.75 -1.67 26.51
N TYR A 223 1.92 -1.50 25.88
CA TYR A 223 2.43 -0.14 25.62
C TYR A 223 1.52 0.69 24.69
N GLY A 224 0.79 0.05 23.77
CA GLY A 224 -0.07 0.69 22.77
C GLY A 224 0.68 1.45 21.66
N VAL A 225 1.86 1.97 21.98
CA VAL A 225 2.75 2.70 21.07
C VAL A 225 4.21 2.40 21.41
N ALA A 226 5.05 2.32 20.38
CA ALA A 226 6.48 2.04 20.50
C ALA A 226 7.31 2.96 19.62
N MET A 227 8.46 3.41 20.12
CA MET A 227 9.48 3.99 19.26
C MET A 227 10.17 2.90 18.45
N VAL A 228 10.47 3.24 17.20
CA VAL A 228 11.16 2.36 16.27
C VAL A 228 12.19 3.14 15.47
N GLU A 229 13.04 2.39 14.80
CA GLU A 229 13.73 2.88 13.63
C GLU A 229 13.18 2.15 12.41
N TYR A 230 13.10 2.86 11.28
CA TYR A 230 12.59 2.30 10.03
C TYR A 230 13.45 2.72 8.85
N ARG A 231 13.38 1.96 7.77
CA ARG A 231 13.92 2.34 6.45
C ARG A 231 13.11 1.67 5.34
N THR A 232 13.02 2.33 4.18
CA THR A 232 12.35 1.78 3.00
C THR A 232 13.21 0.67 2.38
N VAL A 233 12.58 -0.45 2.02
CA VAL A 233 13.25 -1.61 1.43
C VAL A 233 12.42 -2.24 0.33
N ASP A 234 13.09 -2.94 -0.58
CA ASP A 234 12.45 -3.87 -1.49
C ASP A 234 11.82 -5.03 -0.70
N CYS A 235 10.57 -5.35 -1.00
CA CYS A 235 9.81 -6.33 -0.24
C CYS A 235 10.46 -7.72 -0.26
N ASP A 236 11.03 -8.11 -1.41
CA ASP A 236 11.50 -9.46 -1.67
C ASP A 236 12.96 -9.63 -1.21
N SER A 237 13.85 -8.78 -1.70
CA SER A 237 15.29 -8.84 -1.40
C SER A 237 15.67 -8.20 -0.07
N GLY A 238 14.91 -7.22 0.40
CA GLY A 238 15.29 -6.38 1.53
C GLY A 238 16.38 -5.36 1.23
N ALA A 239 16.73 -5.19 -0.03
CA ALA A 239 17.65 -4.14 -0.44
C ALA A 239 17.08 -2.77 -0.06
N PRO A 240 17.88 -1.85 0.50
CA PRO A 240 17.42 -0.51 0.81
C PRO A 240 16.92 0.24 -0.42
N LEU A 241 15.86 1.04 -0.26
CA LEU A 241 15.29 1.90 -1.28
C LEU A 241 15.17 3.34 -0.75
N ALA A 242 15.01 4.29 -1.67
CA ALA A 242 14.70 5.68 -1.30
C ALA A 242 13.26 5.80 -0.77
N GLU A 243 13.01 6.81 0.09
CA GLU A 243 11.64 7.20 0.43
C GLU A 243 10.92 7.71 -0.83
N GLY A 244 9.60 7.52 -0.89
CA GLY A 244 8.81 7.85 -2.08
C GLY A 244 8.96 6.86 -3.24
N TYR A 245 9.79 5.83 -3.11
CA TYR A 245 9.99 4.85 -4.19
C TYR A 245 8.67 4.20 -4.61
N ILE A 246 8.37 4.31 -5.89
CA ILE A 246 7.40 3.46 -6.58
C ILE A 246 8.14 2.69 -7.65
N ASP A 247 7.61 1.54 -8.05
CA ASP A 247 8.20 0.69 -9.09
C ASP A 247 8.01 1.33 -10.47
N ARG A 248 8.84 2.35 -10.73
CA ARG A 248 8.89 3.16 -11.95
C ARG A 248 10.27 2.98 -12.62
N GLN A 249 10.86 1.79 -12.58
CA GLN A 249 12.21 1.58 -13.14
C GLN A 249 12.32 2.23 -14.53
N ALA A 250 13.50 2.82 -14.78
CA ALA A 250 13.74 3.70 -15.92
C ALA A 250 13.33 3.05 -17.26
N ASP A 251 13.42 1.72 -17.34
CA ASP A 251 13.21 0.95 -18.57
C ASP A 251 11.79 0.33 -18.62
N MET A 252 11.18 -0.01 -17.47
CA MET A 252 9.80 -0.51 -17.35
C MET A 252 9.25 -0.26 -15.93
N GLY A 253 8.11 0.39 -15.78
CA GLY A 253 7.41 0.42 -14.49
C GLY A 253 6.60 -0.86 -14.29
N THR A 254 6.65 -1.51 -13.13
CA THR A 254 5.85 -2.72 -12.89
C THR A 254 4.67 -2.41 -11.97
N ILE A 255 3.45 -2.76 -12.41
CA ILE A 255 2.21 -2.62 -11.63
C ILE A 255 2.01 -3.87 -10.76
N TYR A 256 2.15 -5.03 -11.40
CA TYR A 256 1.91 -6.34 -10.78
C TYR A 256 2.91 -7.37 -11.30
N SER A 257 3.49 -8.16 -10.40
CA SER A 257 4.33 -9.33 -10.73
C SER A 257 4.39 -10.23 -9.50
N GLY A 258 3.54 -11.27 -9.47
CA GLY A 258 3.40 -12.13 -8.29
C GLY A 258 2.74 -11.44 -7.09
N GLY A 259 2.07 -10.31 -7.34
CA GLY A 259 1.54 -9.38 -6.35
C GLY A 259 1.70 -7.93 -6.80
N PRO A 260 0.94 -6.98 -6.23
CA PRO A 260 1.10 -5.56 -6.50
C PRO A 260 2.50 -5.08 -6.09
N ARG A 261 3.16 -4.34 -6.98
CA ARG A 261 4.50 -3.78 -6.73
C ARG A 261 4.40 -2.46 -5.95
N PRO A 262 5.50 -1.98 -5.34
CA PRO A 262 5.51 -0.69 -4.63
C PRO A 262 4.88 0.44 -5.44
N GLY A 263 3.87 1.11 -4.88
CA GLY A 263 3.04 2.09 -5.59
C GLY A 263 1.59 1.66 -5.74
N TRP A 264 1.30 0.36 -5.83
CA TRP A 264 0.05 -0.13 -6.41
C TRP A 264 -0.85 -0.84 -5.42
N SER A 265 -2.07 -0.35 -5.32
CA SER A 265 -3.19 -1.04 -4.69
C SER A 265 -3.96 -1.89 -5.70
N TRP A 266 -4.79 -2.81 -5.23
CA TRP A 266 -5.54 -3.77 -6.05
C TRP A 266 -7.01 -3.80 -5.59
N PHE A 267 -7.96 -3.66 -6.52
CA PHE A 267 -9.38 -3.52 -6.20
C PHE A 267 -10.28 -4.24 -7.20
N PRO A 268 -10.70 -5.48 -6.91
CA PRO A 268 -11.83 -6.09 -7.59
C PRO A 268 -13.12 -5.37 -7.19
N TYR A 269 -14.05 -5.25 -8.13
CA TYR A 269 -15.40 -4.75 -7.86
C TYR A 269 -16.41 -5.51 -8.71
N SER A 270 -17.61 -5.75 -8.16
CA SER A 270 -18.62 -6.65 -8.76
C SER A 270 -17.98 -7.94 -9.28
N SER A 271 -17.27 -8.64 -8.39
CA SER A 271 -16.46 -9.81 -8.69
C SER A 271 -16.57 -10.84 -7.56
N SER A 272 -16.33 -12.11 -7.86
CA SER A 272 -16.24 -13.23 -6.91
C SER A 272 -14.95 -14.02 -7.13
N ASP A 273 -14.64 -14.95 -6.20
CA ASP A 273 -13.55 -15.93 -6.33
C ASP A 273 -12.18 -15.28 -6.59
N PHE A 274 -12.01 -14.04 -6.12
CA PHE A 274 -10.82 -13.27 -6.36
C PHE A 274 -9.69 -13.66 -5.42
N ASN A 275 -8.52 -13.87 -6.00
CA ASN A 275 -7.30 -14.23 -5.31
C ASN A 275 -6.15 -13.37 -5.82
N LEU A 276 -5.49 -12.64 -4.93
CA LEU A 276 -4.44 -11.69 -5.28
C LEU A 276 -3.21 -12.39 -5.86
N ILE A 277 -2.86 -13.57 -5.32
CA ILE A 277 -1.65 -14.33 -5.68
C ILE A 277 -2.02 -15.81 -5.83
N VAL A 278 -1.90 -16.34 -7.05
CA VAL A 278 -2.24 -17.72 -7.40
C VAL A 278 -1.04 -18.40 -8.05
N SER A 279 -0.25 -19.12 -7.25
CA SER A 279 0.96 -19.82 -7.74
C SER A 279 0.65 -20.90 -8.79
N GLY A 280 -0.53 -21.53 -8.71
CA GLY A 280 -0.98 -22.53 -9.69
C GLY A 280 -1.37 -21.95 -11.05
N ALA A 281 -1.40 -20.62 -11.19
CA ALA A 281 -1.70 -19.90 -12.42
C ALA A 281 -0.51 -19.03 -12.84
N ALA A 282 0.69 -19.57 -12.79
CA ALA A 282 1.88 -18.81 -13.17
C ALA A 282 1.88 -18.44 -14.66
N THR A 283 2.44 -17.27 -14.95
CA THR A 283 2.72 -16.78 -16.31
C THR A 283 3.80 -17.62 -16.97
N PRO A 284 4.08 -17.42 -18.28
CA PRO A 284 5.19 -18.12 -18.95
C PRO A 284 6.56 -17.90 -18.31
N ALA A 285 6.76 -16.80 -17.58
CA ALA A 285 7.97 -16.52 -16.82
C ALA A 285 8.02 -17.22 -15.44
N GLY A 286 6.97 -17.96 -15.07
CA GLY A 286 6.85 -18.63 -13.78
C GLY A 286 6.38 -17.73 -12.64
N THR A 287 5.93 -16.51 -12.93
CA THR A 287 5.45 -15.57 -11.92
C THR A 287 3.98 -15.82 -11.59
N PRO A 288 3.58 -15.88 -10.31
CA PRO A 288 2.17 -16.01 -9.92
C PRO A 288 1.29 -14.90 -10.50
N SER A 289 0.03 -15.24 -10.80
CA SER A 289 -0.98 -14.30 -11.31
C SER A 289 -2.04 -13.97 -10.25
N THR A 290 -2.88 -12.97 -10.52
CA THR A 290 -4.16 -12.81 -9.81
C THR A 290 -5.25 -13.50 -10.63
N CYS A 291 -6.24 -14.10 -9.99
CA CYS A 291 -7.38 -14.71 -10.69
C CYS A 291 -8.68 -14.31 -10.00
N LEU A 292 -9.75 -14.14 -10.78
CA LEU A 292 -11.05 -13.69 -10.31
C LEU A 292 -12.16 -14.00 -11.34
N SER A 293 -13.41 -14.03 -10.89
CA SER A 293 -14.60 -13.99 -11.74
C SER A 293 -15.19 -12.58 -11.72
N ILE A 294 -15.20 -11.91 -12.88
CA ILE A 294 -15.65 -10.52 -13.01
C ILE A 294 -17.09 -10.52 -13.54
N SER A 295 -18.06 -10.04 -12.77
CA SER A 295 -19.45 -9.95 -13.23
C SER A 295 -19.63 -8.92 -14.35
N PRO A 296 -20.75 -8.95 -15.11
CA PRO A 296 -21.07 -7.90 -16.07
C PRO A 296 -21.04 -6.51 -15.45
N GLY A 297 -20.29 -5.59 -16.04
CA GLY A 297 -20.05 -4.24 -15.52
C GLY A 297 -19.08 -4.15 -14.34
N GLY A 298 -18.55 -5.28 -13.87
CA GLY A 298 -17.49 -5.37 -12.86
C GLY A 298 -16.09 -5.24 -13.45
N GLY A 299 -15.09 -5.21 -12.58
CA GLY A 299 -13.71 -5.08 -13.03
C GLY A 299 -12.65 -5.29 -11.95
N LEU A 300 -11.41 -5.06 -12.37
CA LEU A 300 -10.23 -5.06 -11.52
C LEU A 300 -9.37 -3.83 -11.79
N GLY A 301 -9.24 -2.96 -10.79
CA GLY A 301 -8.43 -1.76 -10.85
C GLY A 301 -7.12 -1.86 -10.06
N PHE A 302 -6.05 -1.34 -10.65
CA PHE A 302 -4.77 -1.08 -9.98
C PHE A 302 -4.60 0.42 -9.82
N LYS A 303 -4.42 0.89 -8.58
CA LYS A 303 -4.42 2.33 -8.27
C LYS A 303 -3.12 2.75 -7.58
N CYS A 304 -2.53 3.83 -8.05
CA CYS A 304 -1.38 4.50 -7.46
C CYS A 304 -1.86 5.78 -6.77
N ARG A 305 -2.11 5.67 -5.46
CA ARG A 305 -2.72 6.74 -4.65
C ARG A 305 -1.87 8.01 -4.69
N ASP A 306 -2.45 9.15 -5.03
CA ASP A 306 -1.80 10.46 -5.08
C ASP A 306 -0.59 10.52 -6.02
N CYS A 307 -0.44 9.56 -6.94
CA CYS A 307 0.72 9.50 -7.82
C CYS A 307 0.68 10.52 -8.96
N TYR A 308 -0.36 11.36 -9.07
CA TYR A 308 -0.36 12.50 -9.99
C TYR A 308 0.63 13.60 -9.56
N LYS A 309 1.12 13.55 -8.31
CA LYS A 309 2.13 14.48 -7.78
C LYS A 309 3.46 14.31 -8.51
N SER A 310 4.15 15.43 -8.73
CA SER A 310 5.45 15.46 -9.42
C SER A 310 6.44 14.49 -8.78
N GLY A 311 7.22 13.80 -9.63
CA GLY A 311 8.16 12.76 -9.23
C GLY A 311 7.58 11.33 -9.23
N LEU A 312 6.26 11.17 -9.05
CA LEU A 312 5.61 9.85 -9.01
C LEU A 312 5.03 9.44 -10.36
N GLN A 313 4.10 10.23 -10.91
CA GLN A 313 3.44 10.15 -12.22
C GLN A 313 3.78 8.89 -13.06
N PRO A 314 3.20 7.71 -12.74
CA PRO A 314 3.67 6.43 -13.26
C PRO A 314 3.54 6.31 -14.78
N PHE A 315 2.54 6.96 -15.37
CA PHE A 315 2.30 6.94 -16.82
C PHE A 315 2.93 8.13 -17.56
N ALA A 316 3.59 9.06 -16.88
CA ALA A 316 4.34 10.12 -17.56
C ALA A 316 5.45 9.51 -18.44
N GLY A 317 5.37 9.79 -19.75
CA GLY A 317 6.27 9.24 -20.76
C GLY A 317 6.01 7.77 -21.14
N ALA A 318 4.90 7.17 -20.73
CA ALA A 318 4.57 5.79 -21.09
C ALA A 318 4.17 5.67 -22.57
N SER A 319 4.72 4.70 -23.27
CA SER A 319 4.41 4.37 -24.67
C SER A 319 3.40 3.24 -24.80
N ALA A 320 3.37 2.29 -23.85
CA ALA A 320 2.41 1.19 -23.84
C ALA A 320 2.18 0.62 -22.43
N ILE A 321 1.15 -0.23 -22.32
CA ILE A 321 0.90 -1.09 -21.16
C ILE A 321 0.94 -2.53 -21.64
N SER A 322 1.80 -3.34 -21.04
CA SER A 322 1.90 -4.76 -21.33
C SER A 322 1.36 -5.60 -20.20
N PHE A 323 0.59 -6.64 -20.54
CA PHE A 323 0.13 -7.60 -19.56
C PHE A 323 -0.09 -8.99 -20.14
N TRP A 324 -0.03 -10.00 -19.28
CA TRP A 324 -0.47 -11.36 -19.60
C TRP A 324 -1.89 -11.59 -19.09
N ILE A 325 -2.72 -12.26 -19.89
CA ILE A 325 -4.06 -12.66 -19.51
C ILE A 325 -4.40 -14.04 -20.07
N ARG A 326 -5.19 -14.81 -19.34
CA ARG A 326 -5.79 -16.07 -19.80
C ARG A 326 -7.18 -16.27 -19.21
N SER A 327 -7.97 -17.11 -19.86
CA SER A 327 -9.18 -17.66 -19.24
C SER A 327 -8.82 -18.50 -18.01
N ASN A 328 -9.61 -18.38 -16.95
CA ASN A 328 -9.58 -19.22 -15.77
C ASN A 328 -10.81 -20.15 -15.65
N THR A 329 -11.69 -20.15 -16.66
CA THR A 329 -12.90 -20.97 -16.57
C THR A 329 -12.55 -22.45 -16.61
N GLN A 330 -13.13 -23.22 -15.69
CA GLN A 330 -12.97 -24.68 -15.62
C GLN A 330 -14.11 -25.41 -16.33
N SER A 331 -15.11 -24.67 -16.81
CA SER A 331 -16.25 -25.24 -17.51
C SER A 331 -15.92 -25.51 -18.97
N SER A 332 -16.34 -26.68 -19.46
CA SER A 332 -16.36 -26.97 -20.89
C SER A 332 -17.57 -26.38 -21.61
N ASP A 333 -18.55 -25.85 -20.87
CA ASP A 333 -19.70 -25.15 -21.45
C ASP A 333 -19.29 -23.74 -21.92
N PRO A 334 -19.33 -23.44 -23.23
CA PRO A 334 -18.96 -22.13 -23.76
C PRO A 334 -19.89 -21.00 -23.30
N PHE A 335 -21.03 -21.33 -22.67
CA PHE A 335 -21.97 -20.37 -22.11
C PHE A 335 -21.84 -20.17 -20.60
N ALA A 336 -20.97 -20.92 -19.91
CA ALA A 336 -20.74 -20.74 -18.47
C ALA A 336 -19.98 -19.43 -18.16
N SER A 337 -19.20 -18.95 -19.11
CA SER A 337 -18.33 -17.78 -18.97
C SER A 337 -18.31 -16.96 -20.26
N SER A 338 -17.89 -15.69 -20.19
CA SER A 338 -17.53 -14.90 -21.38
C SER A 338 -16.09 -15.18 -21.84
N THR A 339 -15.33 -15.97 -21.08
CA THR A 339 -13.93 -16.29 -21.36
C THR A 339 -13.74 -17.80 -21.51
N PRO A 340 -14.21 -18.43 -22.60
CA PRO A 340 -14.09 -19.87 -22.79
C PRO A 340 -12.62 -20.34 -22.85
N PRO A 341 -12.32 -21.61 -22.49
CA PRO A 341 -10.96 -22.12 -22.49
C PRO A 341 -10.30 -21.99 -23.87
N GLY A 342 -9.03 -21.56 -23.88
CA GLY A 342 -8.24 -21.43 -25.10
C GLY A 342 -8.54 -20.18 -25.94
N GLN A 343 -9.50 -19.34 -25.56
CA GLN A 343 -9.74 -18.05 -26.22
C GLN A 343 -9.15 -16.91 -25.38
N ALA A 344 -8.78 -15.83 -26.06
CA ALA A 344 -8.31 -14.62 -25.39
C ALA A 344 -9.49 -13.97 -24.66
N PRO A 345 -9.38 -13.68 -23.35
CA PRO A 345 -10.43 -12.96 -22.64
C PRO A 345 -10.70 -11.58 -23.24
N ASP A 346 -11.97 -11.25 -23.44
CA ASP A 346 -12.43 -9.94 -23.89
C ASP A 346 -12.72 -9.04 -22.68
N LEU A 347 -11.83 -8.09 -22.42
CA LEU A 347 -11.96 -7.10 -21.36
C LEU A 347 -11.63 -5.71 -21.92
N LYS A 348 -12.49 -4.76 -21.55
CA LYS A 348 -12.24 -3.35 -21.78
C LYS A 348 -11.12 -2.86 -20.86
N LEU A 349 -10.27 -1.99 -21.37
CA LEU A 349 -9.11 -1.44 -20.68
C LEU A 349 -9.31 0.05 -20.44
N ILE A 350 -9.01 0.50 -19.23
CA ILE A 350 -9.31 1.87 -18.80
C ILE A 350 -8.07 2.50 -18.18
N LEU A 351 -7.81 3.76 -18.55
CA LEU A 351 -6.87 4.65 -17.86
C LEU A 351 -7.61 5.85 -17.29
N GLN A 352 -7.34 6.17 -16.02
CA GLN A 352 -8.02 7.26 -15.32
C GLN A 352 -7.15 7.92 -14.25
N LYS A 353 -7.57 9.12 -13.84
CA LYS A 353 -7.12 9.79 -12.62
C LYS A 353 -8.05 9.44 -11.48
N GLN A 354 -7.63 8.49 -10.66
CA GLN A 354 -8.41 7.91 -9.56
C GLN A 354 -9.01 8.95 -8.62
N GLU A 355 -8.26 10.01 -8.33
CA GLU A 355 -8.61 11.02 -7.34
C GLU A 355 -9.79 11.90 -7.77
N THR A 356 -10.00 12.02 -9.08
CA THR A 356 -11.10 12.81 -9.66
C THR A 356 -12.15 11.96 -10.36
N GLY A 357 -11.83 10.70 -10.68
CA GLY A 357 -12.66 9.85 -11.53
C GLY A 357 -12.70 10.27 -12.99
N ASN A 358 -11.75 11.09 -13.46
CA ASN A 358 -11.66 11.47 -14.87
C ASN A 358 -10.93 10.39 -15.67
N TYR A 359 -11.44 10.08 -16.86
CA TYR A 359 -10.96 9.00 -17.72
C TYR A 359 -10.24 9.55 -18.96
N CYS A 360 -9.37 8.74 -19.55
CA CYS A 360 -8.95 8.97 -20.92
C CYS A 360 -10.14 8.81 -21.89
N ALA A 361 -10.13 9.49 -23.03
CA ALA A 361 -11.31 9.58 -23.90
C ALA A 361 -11.64 8.29 -24.67
N SER A 362 -10.79 7.28 -24.61
CA SER A 362 -10.98 6.00 -25.30
C SER A 362 -10.58 4.83 -24.41
N GLU A 363 -11.30 3.73 -24.56
CA GLU A 363 -11.21 2.54 -23.73
C GLU A 363 -11.02 1.32 -24.67
N PRO A 364 -9.78 1.03 -25.11
CA PRO A 364 -9.53 -0.10 -26.00
C PRO A 364 -9.95 -1.41 -25.32
N SER A 365 -10.24 -2.44 -26.13
CA SER A 365 -10.54 -3.77 -25.60
C SER A 365 -9.57 -4.80 -26.15
N THR A 366 -9.35 -5.88 -25.39
CA THR A 366 -8.55 -7.02 -25.83
C THR A 366 -9.16 -7.75 -27.03
N ASN A 367 -10.48 -7.68 -27.28
CA ASN A 367 -11.08 -8.26 -28.50
C ASN A 367 -10.68 -7.53 -29.80
N THR A 368 -10.34 -6.26 -29.71
CA THR A 368 -10.00 -5.38 -30.85
C THR A 368 -8.50 -5.10 -30.92
N THR A 369 -7.75 -5.64 -29.96
CA THR A 369 -6.29 -5.55 -29.91
C THR A 369 -5.69 -6.90 -30.26
N THR A 370 -4.72 -6.94 -31.17
CA THR A 370 -4.01 -8.20 -31.46
C THR A 370 -3.02 -8.52 -30.33
N PRO A 371 -3.01 -9.75 -29.77
CA PRO A 371 -1.99 -10.17 -28.84
C PRO A 371 -0.59 -10.06 -29.46
N ALA A 372 0.36 -9.52 -28.69
CA ALA A 372 1.77 -9.46 -29.08
C ALA A 372 2.45 -10.84 -29.03
N ALA A 373 1.97 -11.73 -28.16
CA ALA A 373 2.46 -13.10 -28.05
C ALA A 373 1.37 -14.04 -27.50
N THR A 374 1.55 -15.33 -27.74
CA THR A 374 0.79 -16.40 -27.07
C THR A 374 1.77 -17.40 -26.47
N ALA A 375 1.33 -18.09 -25.42
CA ALA A 375 2.14 -19.08 -24.72
C ALA A 375 1.31 -20.27 -24.23
N ALA A 376 2.01 -21.33 -23.80
CA ALA A 376 1.40 -22.52 -23.22
C ALA A 376 0.46 -22.16 -22.05
N GLY A 377 -0.57 -22.99 -21.83
CA GLY A 377 -1.56 -22.74 -20.77
C GLY A 377 -2.62 -21.69 -21.11
N GLY A 378 -2.71 -21.28 -22.37
CA GLY A 378 -3.74 -20.35 -22.86
C GLY A 378 -3.44 -18.88 -22.56
N TRP A 379 -2.16 -18.54 -22.37
CA TRP A 379 -1.71 -17.19 -22.06
C TRP A 379 -1.59 -16.33 -23.31
N TYR A 380 -2.11 -15.11 -23.23
CA TYR A 380 -2.03 -14.08 -24.24
C TYR A 380 -1.33 -12.86 -23.66
N GLN A 381 -0.30 -12.37 -24.35
CA GLN A 381 0.38 -11.12 -23.99
C GLN A 381 -0.17 -9.99 -24.83
N TYR A 382 -0.58 -8.91 -24.19
CA TYR A 382 -0.92 -7.65 -24.86
C TYR A 382 0.18 -6.62 -24.62
N SER A 383 0.33 -5.70 -25.58
CA SER A 383 1.09 -4.47 -25.45
C SER A 383 0.27 -3.35 -26.10
N VAL A 384 -0.50 -2.65 -25.29
CA VAL A 384 -1.50 -1.67 -25.75
C VAL A 384 -0.86 -0.28 -25.76
N PRO A 385 -0.70 0.38 -26.92
CA PRO A 385 -0.12 1.72 -26.97
C PRO A 385 -0.94 2.71 -26.15
N THR A 386 -0.28 3.57 -25.36
CA THR A 386 -0.96 4.60 -24.56
C THR A 386 -1.74 5.59 -25.42
N ALA A 387 -1.32 5.78 -26.68
CA ALA A 387 -2.04 6.57 -27.68
C ALA A 387 -3.45 6.05 -27.96
N ALA A 388 -3.71 4.74 -27.82
CA ALA A 388 -5.03 4.15 -28.05
C ALA A 388 -6.08 4.57 -27.01
N PHE A 389 -5.65 5.07 -25.84
CA PHE A 389 -6.54 5.55 -24.79
C PHE A 389 -6.97 7.01 -24.97
N ASN A 390 -6.27 7.78 -25.82
CA ASN A 390 -6.58 9.19 -26.09
C ASN A 390 -6.76 10.06 -24.81
N CYS A 391 -5.78 10.02 -23.90
CA CYS A 391 -5.90 10.73 -22.62
C CYS A 391 -6.09 12.24 -22.78
N GLY A 392 -5.38 12.89 -23.71
CA GLY A 392 -5.51 14.34 -23.96
C GLY A 392 -6.90 14.83 -24.37
N GLY A 393 -7.77 13.95 -24.89
CA GLY A 393 -9.15 14.29 -25.24
C GLY A 393 -10.14 14.25 -24.07
N GLY A 394 -9.78 13.60 -22.95
CA GLY A 394 -10.65 13.37 -21.79
C GLY A 394 -10.49 14.38 -20.65
N GLY A 395 -9.66 15.41 -20.84
CA GLY A 395 -9.36 16.41 -19.81
C GLY A 395 -8.30 15.97 -18.79
N ILE A 396 -7.57 14.87 -19.06
CA ILE A 396 -6.40 14.44 -18.28
C ILE A 396 -5.22 14.14 -19.22
N THR A 397 -3.99 14.30 -18.76
CA THR A 397 -2.81 13.85 -19.52
C THR A 397 -2.30 12.52 -19.00
N LEU A 398 -1.37 11.86 -19.71
CA LEU A 398 -0.73 10.66 -19.15
C LEU A 398 -0.02 10.92 -17.81
N SER A 399 0.44 12.15 -17.57
CA SER A 399 1.04 12.55 -16.29
C SER A 399 0.03 12.64 -15.14
N ASP A 400 -1.26 12.71 -15.46
CA ASP A 400 -2.36 12.71 -14.49
C ASP A 400 -2.89 11.30 -14.18
N VAL A 401 -2.59 10.32 -15.03
CA VAL A 401 -3.12 8.96 -14.89
C VAL A 401 -2.49 8.29 -13.67
N THR A 402 -3.35 7.75 -12.81
CA THR A 402 -2.98 7.07 -11.56
C THR A 402 -3.60 5.68 -11.44
N GLN A 403 -4.41 5.26 -12.40
CA GLN A 403 -5.07 3.96 -12.37
C GLN A 403 -5.14 3.30 -13.75
N PHE A 404 -4.91 1.99 -13.75
CA PHE A 404 -5.16 1.09 -14.88
C PHE A 404 -6.15 0.01 -14.46
N GLU A 405 -7.10 -0.31 -15.33
CA GLU A 405 -8.22 -1.17 -14.99
C GLU A 405 -8.65 -2.07 -16.16
N PHE A 406 -9.11 -3.26 -15.79
CA PHE A 406 -9.82 -4.20 -16.65
C PHE A 406 -11.30 -4.21 -16.28
N GLN A 407 -12.19 -4.11 -17.26
CA GLN A 407 -13.63 -4.17 -17.05
C GLN A 407 -14.27 -5.22 -17.95
N ASN A 408 -15.19 -6.02 -17.38
CA ASN A 408 -15.99 -6.95 -18.14
C ASN A 408 -17.24 -6.25 -18.68
N THR A 409 -17.30 -6.06 -20.00
CA THR A 409 -18.46 -5.49 -20.70
C THR A 409 -19.37 -6.54 -21.31
N ASN A 410 -19.07 -7.83 -21.11
CA ASN A 410 -19.87 -8.93 -21.63
C ASN A 410 -21.10 -9.18 -20.75
N GLU A 411 -22.08 -9.88 -21.32
CA GLU A 411 -23.33 -10.26 -20.62
C GLU A 411 -23.12 -11.35 -19.55
N ARG A 412 -21.96 -12.02 -19.53
CA ARG A 412 -21.63 -13.11 -18.61
C ARG A 412 -20.37 -12.80 -17.82
N ASN A 413 -20.21 -13.47 -16.68
CA ASN A 413 -18.98 -13.41 -15.89
C ASN A 413 -17.75 -13.72 -16.75
N ALA A 414 -16.67 -12.98 -16.56
CA ALA A 414 -15.37 -13.23 -17.15
C ALA A 414 -14.47 -13.88 -16.09
N ASP A 415 -14.19 -15.17 -16.25
CA ASP A 415 -13.25 -15.89 -15.38
C ASP A 415 -11.85 -15.73 -15.96
N VAL A 416 -10.99 -14.99 -15.28
CA VAL A 416 -9.67 -14.63 -15.81
C VAL A 416 -8.57 -14.81 -14.78
N CYS A 417 -7.36 -15.08 -15.29
CA CYS A 417 -6.12 -14.84 -14.57
C CYS A 417 -5.32 -13.77 -15.30
N ILE A 418 -4.80 -12.78 -14.55
CA ILE A 418 -4.01 -11.67 -15.04
C ILE A 418 -2.61 -11.75 -14.41
N GLY A 419 -1.61 -11.85 -15.28
CA GLY A 419 -0.21 -12.01 -14.96
C GLY A 419 0.52 -10.69 -14.81
N GLU A 420 1.81 -10.65 -15.12
CA GLU A 420 2.61 -9.43 -14.99
C GLU A 420 1.95 -8.28 -15.75
N ILE A 421 1.94 -7.10 -15.12
CA ILE A 421 1.43 -5.87 -15.71
C ILE A 421 2.54 -4.83 -15.64
N LYS A 422 2.91 -4.26 -16.79
CA LYS A 422 4.03 -3.33 -16.93
C LYS A 422 3.65 -2.10 -17.74
N ILE A 423 4.21 -0.97 -17.35
CA ILE A 423 4.20 0.30 -18.07
C ILE A 423 5.51 0.37 -18.87
N VAL A 424 5.39 0.42 -20.19
CA VAL A 424 6.52 0.51 -21.15
C VAL A 424 6.78 1.99 -21.45
N ARG A 425 8.05 2.38 -21.57
CA ARG A 425 8.46 3.75 -21.91
C ARG A 425 9.16 3.78 -23.25
#